data_AF-A0A2E0NTB2-F1
#
_entry.id   AF-A0A2E0NTB2-F1
#
_cell.length_a   1.000
_cell.length_b   1.000
_cell.length_c   1.000
_cell.angle_alpha   90.00
_cell.angle_beta   90.00
_cell.angle_gamma   90.00
#
_symmetry.space_group_name_H-M   'P 1'
#
loop_
_entity.id
_entity.type
_entity.pdbx_description
1 polymer ?
#
loop_
_entity_poly.entity_id
_entity_poly.type
_entity_poly.pdbx_seq_one_letter_code
_entity_poly.pdbx_strand_id
1 'polypeptide(L)'
;MTESRSDKGFTLIELLVVVAIIGVLAAVGVVAFNGFISSSKNTACQAEHNNRSKSAQLKISENMLNGQNITFTNIDGNNDMINFNSNTWILVSGLSSYLKSEYKNPNGPLNGAWDHSTYFVDINQIPTSCTATQIGYSFMTGINDTRTIKFGTCCKVDQPAIEEKFKW
;
A
#
# COMPACT_ATOMS: atom_id res chain seq x y z
N MET A 1 37.10 -48.35 -31.78
CA MET A 1 36.12 -47.95 -32.82
C MET A 1 35.22 -46.91 -32.19
N THR A 2 35.51 -45.62 -32.41
CA THR A 2 34.71 -44.51 -31.88
C THR A 2 33.56 -44.25 -32.84
N GLU A 3 32.32 -44.52 -32.42
CA GLU A 3 31.13 -44.17 -33.18
C GLU A 3 30.99 -42.64 -33.29
N SER A 4 30.87 -42.12 -34.51
CA SER A 4 30.51 -40.72 -34.74
C SER A 4 29.02 -40.54 -34.40
N ARG A 5 28.72 -39.81 -33.33
CA ARG A 5 27.35 -39.36 -33.05
C ARG A 5 26.90 -38.47 -34.22
N SER A 6 25.81 -38.88 -34.88
CA SER A 6 25.09 -38.02 -35.82
C SER A 6 24.39 -36.94 -35.00
N ASP A 7 24.96 -35.74 -34.99
CA ASP A 7 24.28 -34.55 -34.48
C ASP A 7 23.17 -34.18 -35.47
N LYS A 8 21.95 -34.61 -35.17
CA LYS A 8 20.74 -34.21 -35.90
C LYS A 8 20.47 -32.73 -35.59
N GLY A 9 20.69 -31.86 -36.57
CA GLY A 9 20.31 -30.45 -36.48
C GLY A 9 18.79 -30.27 -36.48
N PHE A 10 18.31 -29.26 -35.75
CA PHE A 10 16.90 -28.85 -35.77
C PHE A 10 16.48 -28.37 -37.16
N THR A 11 15.28 -28.74 -37.60
CA THR A 11 14.73 -28.24 -38.86
C THR A 11 14.14 -26.83 -38.69
N LEU A 12 14.17 -26.03 -39.76
CA LEU A 12 13.56 -24.68 -39.75
C LEU A 12 12.05 -24.73 -39.47
N ILE A 13 11.36 -25.78 -39.94
CA ILE A 13 9.93 -25.95 -39.73
C ILE A 13 9.61 -26.27 -38.25
N GLU A 14 10.44 -27.06 -37.57
CA GLU A 14 10.29 -27.33 -36.14
C GLU A 14 10.44 -26.05 -35.31
N LEU A 15 11.41 -25.19 -35.67
CA LEU A 15 11.57 -23.90 -35.00
C LEU A 15 10.38 -22.96 -35.26
N LEU A 16 9.86 -22.94 -36.49
CA LEU A 16 8.76 -22.05 -36.87
C LEU A 16 7.47 -22.37 -36.10
N VAL A 17 7.12 -23.65 -35.98
CA VAL A 17 5.94 -24.09 -35.22
C VAL A 17 6.07 -23.75 -33.74
N VAL A 18 7.26 -23.94 -33.14
CA VAL A 18 7.49 -23.61 -31.73
C VAL A 18 7.31 -22.12 -31.47
N VAL A 19 7.89 -21.25 -32.31
CA VAL A 19 7.72 -19.80 -32.17
C VAL A 19 6.27 -19.39 -32.36
N ALA A 20 5.53 -20.02 -33.28
CA ALA A 20 4.11 -19.74 -33.49
C ALA A 20 3.27 -20.09 -32.24
N ILE A 21 3.51 -21.25 -31.61
CA ILE A 21 2.79 -21.66 -30.40
C ILE A 21 3.15 -20.73 -29.21
N ILE A 22 4.44 -20.44 -29.02
CA ILE A 22 4.90 -19.52 -27.95
C ILE A 22 4.30 -18.13 -28.15
N GLY A 23 4.20 -17.64 -29.40
CA GLY A 23 3.58 -16.35 -29.71
C GLY A 23 2.12 -16.25 -29.27
N VAL A 24 1.32 -17.29 -29.52
CA VAL A 24 -0.08 -17.34 -29.06
C VAL A 24 -0.16 -17.41 -27.53
N LEU A 25 0.65 -18.27 -26.89
CA LEU A 25 0.67 -18.41 -25.43
C LEU A 25 1.10 -17.11 -24.73
N ALA A 26 2.07 -16.40 -25.30
CA ALA A 26 2.52 -15.11 -24.78
C ALA A 26 1.40 -14.06 -24.85
N ALA A 27 0.68 -13.98 -25.97
CA ALA A 27 -0.40 -13.00 -26.14
C ALA A 27 -1.52 -13.17 -25.10
N VAL A 28 -1.99 -14.40 -24.87
CA VAL A 28 -3.03 -14.67 -23.85
C VAL A 28 -2.48 -14.56 -22.43
N GLY A 29 -1.23 -14.98 -22.20
CA GLY A 29 -0.58 -14.96 -20.90
C GLY A 29 -0.41 -13.54 -20.35
N VAL A 30 -0.03 -12.58 -21.19
CA VAL A 30 0.17 -11.17 -20.76
C VAL A 30 -1.13 -10.55 -20.23
N VAL A 31 -2.25 -10.75 -20.92
CA VAL A 31 -3.54 -10.18 -20.51
C VAL A 31 -4.01 -10.77 -19.18
N ALA A 32 -3.93 -12.10 -19.04
CA ALA A 32 -4.31 -12.78 -17.81
C ALA A 32 -3.42 -12.38 -16.62
N PHE A 33 -2.11 -12.27 -16.84
CA PHE A 33 -1.15 -11.91 -15.80
C PHE A 33 -1.40 -10.50 -15.26
N ASN A 34 -1.69 -9.53 -16.12
CA ASN A 34 -2.00 -8.16 -15.68
C ASN A 34 -3.23 -8.10 -14.76
N GLY A 35 -4.28 -8.89 -15.05
CA GLY A 35 -5.46 -9.00 -14.18
C GLY A 35 -5.12 -9.60 -12.81
N PHE A 36 -4.28 -10.65 -12.78
CA PHE A 36 -3.83 -11.26 -11.54
C PHE A 36 -3.03 -10.29 -10.68
N ILE A 37 -2.06 -9.58 -11.26
CA ILE A 37 -1.26 -8.57 -10.54
C ILE A 37 -2.14 -7.47 -9.94
N SER A 38 -3.15 -6.98 -10.69
CA SER A 38 -4.08 -5.98 -10.18
C SER A 38 -4.89 -6.50 -8.98
N SER A 39 -5.34 -7.76 -9.03
CA SER A 39 -6.07 -8.38 -7.92
C SER A 39 -5.18 -8.57 -6.69
N SER A 40 -3.96 -9.09 -6.88
CA SER A 40 -2.98 -9.27 -5.81
C SER A 40 -2.63 -7.94 -5.12
N LYS A 41 -2.47 -6.85 -5.88
CA LYS A 41 -2.23 -5.51 -5.33
C LYS A 41 -3.40 -5.02 -4.48
N ASN A 42 -4.64 -5.24 -4.92
CA ASN A 42 -5.83 -4.88 -4.14
C ASN A 42 -5.89 -5.66 -2.81
N THR A 43 -5.65 -6.98 -2.84
CA THR A 43 -5.59 -7.80 -1.62
C THR A 43 -4.48 -7.37 -0.68
N ALA A 44 -3.29 -7.07 -1.20
CA ALA A 44 -2.17 -6.55 -0.41
C ALA A 44 -2.54 -5.20 0.22
N CYS A 45 -3.17 -4.30 -0.54
CA CYS A 45 -3.62 -3.00 -0.03
C CYS A 45 -4.63 -3.15 1.13
N GLN A 46 -5.57 -4.09 1.04
CA GLN A 46 -6.52 -4.37 2.12
C GLN A 46 -5.84 -4.92 3.37
N ALA A 47 -4.87 -5.82 3.22
CA ALA A 47 -4.09 -6.33 4.34
C ALA A 47 -3.30 -5.20 5.03
N GLU A 48 -2.64 -4.34 4.24
CA GLU A 48 -1.89 -3.19 4.75
C GLU A 48 -2.79 -2.12 5.39
N HIS A 49 -4.01 -1.93 4.88
CA HIS A 49 -5.00 -1.08 5.55
C HIS A 49 -5.28 -1.59 6.97
N ASN A 50 -5.60 -2.87 7.11
CA ASN A 50 -5.89 -3.48 8.41
C ASN A 50 -4.67 -3.46 9.36
N ASN A 51 -3.47 -3.68 8.84
CA ASN A 51 -2.25 -3.66 9.64
C ASN A 51 -1.97 -2.25 10.18
N ARG A 52 -2.08 -1.22 9.32
CA ARG A 52 -1.90 0.18 9.71
C ARG A 52 -2.98 0.66 10.67
N SER A 53 -4.23 0.32 10.39
CA SER A 53 -5.37 0.72 11.21
C SER A 53 -5.29 0.12 12.63
N LYS A 54 -4.85 -1.14 12.74
CA LYS A 54 -4.54 -1.77 14.03
C LYS A 54 -3.33 -1.14 14.72
N SER A 55 -2.25 -0.86 13.98
CA SER A 55 -1.06 -0.21 14.55
C SER A 55 -1.39 1.16 15.15
N ALA A 56 -2.21 1.95 14.45
CA ALA A 56 -2.75 3.20 14.98
C ALA A 56 -3.49 3.02 16.31
N GLN A 57 -4.41 2.05 16.37
CA GLN A 57 -5.15 1.72 17.60
C GLN A 57 -4.24 1.23 18.72
N LEU A 58 -3.21 0.45 18.40
CA LEU A 58 -2.23 -0.01 19.37
C LEU A 58 -1.49 1.16 20.00
N LYS A 59 -1.03 2.15 19.21
CA LYS A 59 -0.36 3.34 19.76
C LYS A 59 -1.25 4.18 20.65
N ILE A 60 -2.52 4.31 20.29
CA ILE A 60 -3.52 4.96 21.15
C ILE A 60 -3.72 4.16 22.45
N SER A 61 -3.81 2.84 22.37
CA SER A 61 -4.00 1.98 23.54
C SER A 61 -2.76 1.96 24.46
N GLU A 62 -1.56 1.96 23.89
CA GLU A 62 -0.29 2.08 24.63
C GLU A 62 -0.27 3.38 25.46
N ASN A 63 -0.73 4.49 24.89
CA ASN A 63 -0.85 5.74 25.63
C ASN A 63 -1.89 5.66 26.76
N MET A 64 -3.02 4.99 26.57
CA MET A 64 -4.02 4.82 27.65
C MET A 64 -3.47 4.06 28.86
N LEU A 65 -2.51 3.17 28.64
CA LEU A 65 -1.88 2.41 29.72
C LEU A 65 -0.77 3.20 30.41
N ASN A 66 0.07 3.88 29.63
CA ASN A 66 1.32 4.47 30.13
C ASN A 66 1.24 6.00 30.33
N GLY A 67 0.24 6.68 29.76
CA GLY A 67 0.05 8.13 29.82
C GLY A 67 1.13 8.97 29.14
N GLN A 68 2.00 8.36 28.33
CA GLN A 68 3.18 9.02 27.74
C GLN A 68 3.04 9.25 26.24
N ASN A 69 3.62 10.35 25.77
CA ASN A 69 3.82 10.60 24.35
C ASN A 69 4.84 9.61 23.77
N ILE A 70 4.69 9.28 22.49
CA ILE A 70 5.54 8.29 21.81
C ILE A 70 6.46 9.03 20.86
N THR A 71 7.77 8.93 21.04
CA THR A 71 8.77 9.49 20.13
C THR A 71 9.23 8.45 19.11
N PHE A 72 9.42 8.86 17.85
CA PHE A 72 9.89 8.00 16.77
C PHE A 72 10.78 8.79 15.81
N THR A 73 11.56 8.09 14.99
CA THR A 73 12.32 8.72 13.89
C THR A 73 11.46 8.71 12.64
N ASN A 74 11.18 9.89 12.10
CA ASN A 74 10.37 10.02 10.88
C ASN A 74 11.18 9.62 9.64
N ILE A 75 10.51 9.62 8.49
CA ILE A 75 11.12 9.23 7.21
C ILE A 75 12.32 10.09 6.78
N ASP A 76 12.43 11.32 7.31
CA ASP A 76 13.50 12.27 7.01
C ASP A 76 14.70 12.10 7.96
N GLY A 77 14.62 11.15 8.90
CA GLY A 77 15.64 10.90 9.92
C GLY A 77 15.56 11.84 11.12
N ASN A 78 14.50 12.65 11.23
CA ASN A 78 14.28 13.56 12.35
C ASN A 78 13.47 12.88 13.47
N ASN A 79 13.67 13.29 14.71
CA ASN A 79 12.84 12.85 15.83
C ASN A 79 11.49 13.58 15.77
N ASP A 80 10.41 12.82 15.78
CA ASP A 80 9.03 13.29 15.82
C ASP A 80 8.28 12.58 16.95
N MET A 81 7.05 12.99 17.26
CA MET A 81 6.25 12.38 18.32
C MET A 81 4.77 12.27 18.00
N ILE A 82 4.14 11.24 18.55
CA ILE A 82 2.69 11.16 18.70
C ILE A 82 2.36 11.83 20.04
N ASN A 83 1.73 13.00 19.98
CA ASN A 83 1.34 13.77 21.15
C ASN A 83 -0.13 13.51 21.51
N PHE A 84 -0.34 12.76 22.61
CA PHE A 84 -1.67 12.36 23.07
C PHE A 84 -2.33 13.37 24.02
N ASN A 85 -1.55 14.34 24.52
CA ASN A 85 -2.02 15.39 25.43
C ASN A 85 -2.52 16.64 24.68
N SER A 86 -2.67 16.55 23.35
CA SER A 86 -3.06 17.64 22.47
C SER A 86 -4.44 17.41 21.87
N ASN A 87 -4.89 18.32 21.01
CA ASN A 87 -6.11 18.12 20.24
C ASN A 87 -5.97 16.97 19.22
N THR A 88 -7.11 16.46 18.74
CA THR A 88 -7.18 15.33 17.79
C THR A 88 -6.40 15.60 16.51
N TRP A 89 -6.31 16.86 16.06
CA TRP A 89 -5.57 17.24 14.86
C TRP A 89 -4.06 16.97 15.01
N ILE A 90 -3.45 17.40 16.11
CA ILE A 90 -2.03 17.18 16.40
C ILE A 90 -1.75 15.68 16.60
N LEU A 91 -2.64 14.97 17.32
CA LEU A 91 -2.52 13.53 17.51
C LEU A 91 -2.51 12.79 16.17
N VAL A 92 -3.46 13.10 15.28
CA VAL A 92 -3.58 12.44 13.98
C VAL A 92 -2.40 12.80 13.07
N SER A 93 -1.90 14.03 13.13
CA SER A 93 -0.69 14.43 12.40
C SER A 93 0.50 13.56 12.81
N GLY A 94 0.77 13.43 14.11
CA GLY A 94 1.86 12.60 14.62
C GLY A 94 1.66 11.12 14.29
N LEU A 95 0.43 10.62 14.41
CA LEU A 95 0.08 9.24 14.08
C LEU A 95 0.25 8.93 12.58
N SER A 96 -0.10 9.88 11.72
CA SER A 96 0.10 9.78 10.27
C SER A 96 1.59 9.77 9.93
N SER A 97 2.39 10.64 10.55
CA SER A 97 3.84 10.66 10.40
C SER A 97 4.49 9.35 10.88
N TYR A 98 4.00 8.77 11.97
CA TYR A 98 4.47 7.46 12.47
C TYR A 98 4.13 6.33 11.49
N LEU A 99 2.88 6.23 11.04
CA LEU A 99 2.50 5.20 10.06
C LEU A 99 3.26 5.36 8.75
N LYS A 100 3.56 6.60 8.37
CA LYS A 100 4.37 6.93 7.20
C LYS A 100 5.81 6.43 7.32
N SER A 101 6.40 6.42 8.52
CA SER A 101 7.75 5.87 8.75
C SER A 101 7.78 4.35 8.84
N GLU A 102 6.73 3.73 9.37
CA GLU A 102 6.68 2.27 9.54
C GLU A 102 6.25 1.52 8.27
N TYR A 103 5.32 2.09 7.50
CA TYR A 103 4.68 1.38 6.39
C TYR A 103 5.03 2.01 5.04
N LYS A 104 5.38 1.15 4.08
CA LYS A 104 5.63 1.54 2.68
C LYS A 104 4.37 1.33 1.84
N ASN A 105 4.22 2.08 0.76
CA ASN A 105 3.13 1.85 -0.19
C ASN A 105 3.34 0.50 -0.92
N PRO A 106 2.40 -0.47 -0.84
CA PRO A 106 2.51 -1.76 -1.51
C PRO A 106 2.50 -1.69 -3.05
N ASN A 107 2.01 -0.59 -3.63
CA ASN A 107 2.04 -0.36 -5.08
C ASN A 107 3.36 0.23 -5.57
N GLY A 108 4.31 0.47 -4.67
CA GLY A 108 5.57 1.11 -4.97
C GLY A 108 5.45 2.64 -5.06
N PRO A 109 6.50 3.31 -5.52
CA PRO A 109 6.52 4.76 -5.63
C PRO A 109 5.62 5.25 -6.78
N LEU A 110 4.54 5.97 -6.48
CA LEU A 110 3.67 6.57 -7.49
C LEU A 110 4.18 7.96 -7.94
N ASN A 111 5.02 8.63 -7.12
CA ASN A 111 5.58 9.96 -7.40
C ASN A 111 7.12 10.07 -7.22
N GLY A 112 7.86 8.96 -7.19
CA GLY A 112 9.30 8.93 -6.94
C GLY A 112 9.68 8.24 -5.62
N ALA A 113 10.99 8.19 -5.31
CA ALA A 113 11.50 7.42 -4.16
C ALA A 113 10.81 7.81 -2.84
N TRP A 114 10.31 6.79 -2.12
CA TRP A 114 9.62 6.89 -0.82
C TRP A 114 8.25 7.57 -0.86
N ASP A 115 7.37 7.04 -1.69
CA ASP A 115 6.01 7.55 -1.73
C ASP A 115 5.25 7.18 -0.45
N HIS A 116 5.22 8.17 0.42
CA HIS A 116 4.48 8.33 1.66
C HIS A 116 3.18 7.52 1.68
N SER A 117 3.11 6.53 2.58
CA SER A 117 1.99 5.60 2.62
C SER A 117 0.75 6.17 3.30
N THR A 118 0.93 7.18 4.16
CA THR A 118 -0.12 7.75 5.01
C THR A 118 -0.01 9.26 5.05
N TYR A 119 -1.13 9.94 4.84
CA TYR A 119 -1.24 11.39 4.86
C TYR A 119 -2.26 11.84 5.87
N PHE A 120 -1.93 12.93 6.55
CA PHE A 120 -2.88 13.66 7.35
C PHE A 120 -3.66 14.63 6.44
N VAL A 121 -4.99 14.56 6.49
CA VAL A 121 -5.89 15.33 5.63
C VAL A 121 -7.09 15.87 6.41
N ASP A 122 -7.80 16.83 5.83
CA ASP A 122 -9.10 17.29 6.34
C ASP A 122 -10.18 16.21 6.21
N ILE A 123 -11.24 16.31 7.02
CA ILE A 123 -12.33 15.33 7.05
C ILE A 123 -13.01 15.12 5.69
N ASN A 124 -13.03 16.15 4.84
CA ASN A 124 -13.64 16.11 3.51
C ASN A 124 -12.69 15.63 2.41
N GLN A 125 -11.42 15.37 2.75
CA GLN A 125 -10.37 15.03 1.79
C GLN A 125 -10.08 13.52 1.72
N ILE A 126 -10.77 12.69 2.50
CA ILE A 126 -10.76 11.24 2.26
C ILE A 126 -11.51 10.98 0.95
N PRO A 127 -10.86 10.39 -0.08
CA PRO A 127 -11.47 10.26 -1.41
C PRO A 127 -12.71 9.37 -1.40
N THR A 128 -13.84 9.92 -1.86
CA THR A 128 -15.07 9.16 -2.17
C THR A 128 -14.96 8.41 -3.51
N SER A 129 -13.98 8.78 -4.33
CA SER A 129 -13.55 8.04 -5.51
C SER A 129 -12.03 8.17 -5.66
N CYS A 130 -11.31 7.05 -5.59
CA CYS A 130 -9.86 7.00 -5.67
C CYS A 130 -9.37 7.09 -7.12
N THR A 131 -8.40 7.97 -7.36
CA THR A 131 -7.72 8.09 -8.65
C THR A 131 -6.57 7.10 -8.78
N ALA A 132 -6.08 6.86 -10.01
CA ALA A 132 -4.91 6.02 -10.26
C ALA A 132 -3.65 6.47 -9.48
N THR A 133 -3.54 7.76 -9.18
CA THR A 133 -2.41 8.34 -8.42
C THR A 133 -2.52 8.15 -6.91
N GLN A 134 -3.67 7.69 -6.41
CA GLN A 134 -3.93 7.54 -4.97
C GLN A 134 -3.87 6.09 -4.50
N ILE A 135 -3.64 5.12 -5.38
CA ILE A 135 -3.76 3.70 -5.01
C ILE A 135 -2.62 3.28 -4.07
N GLY A 136 -2.98 2.80 -2.88
CA GLY A 136 -2.08 2.41 -1.81
C GLY A 136 -1.86 3.50 -0.76
N TYR A 137 -2.27 4.74 -1.05
CA TYR A 137 -2.26 5.81 -0.06
C TYR A 137 -3.36 5.63 0.97
N SER A 138 -2.98 5.91 2.20
CA SER A 138 -3.87 6.03 3.34
C SER A 138 -4.01 7.47 3.76
N PHE A 139 -5.19 7.80 4.26
CA PHE A 139 -5.57 9.13 4.68
C PHE A 139 -6.08 9.04 6.11
N MET A 140 -5.63 9.93 6.98
CA MET A 140 -6.12 9.98 8.35
C MET A 140 -6.59 11.39 8.67
N THR A 141 -7.70 11.48 9.40
CA THR A 141 -8.27 12.74 9.87
C THR A 141 -8.82 12.56 11.28
N GLY A 142 -8.75 13.62 12.08
CA GLY A 142 -9.56 13.75 13.28
C GLY A 142 -10.99 14.12 12.89
N ILE A 143 -11.97 13.69 13.68
CA ILE A 143 -13.35 14.18 13.61
C ILE A 143 -13.54 15.17 14.77
N ASN A 144 -14.44 16.14 14.61
CA ASN A 144 -14.72 17.20 15.61
C ASN A 144 -15.12 16.69 17.00
N ASP A 145 -15.48 15.41 17.12
CA ASP A 145 -15.68 14.73 18.40
C ASP A 145 -14.31 14.29 18.93
N THR A 146 -13.88 14.89 20.05
CA THR A 146 -12.48 15.01 20.56
C THR A 146 -11.62 13.75 20.68
N ARG A 147 -12.13 12.56 20.36
CA ARG A 147 -11.43 11.27 20.42
C ARG A 147 -11.82 10.30 19.32
N THR A 148 -12.26 10.81 18.17
CA THR A 148 -12.58 9.97 17.02
C THR A 148 -11.64 10.28 15.86
N ILE A 149 -11.03 9.25 15.29
CA ILE A 149 -10.27 9.36 14.05
C ILE A 149 -10.92 8.51 12.97
N LYS A 150 -10.69 8.94 11.73
CA LYS A 150 -11.10 8.22 10.55
C LYS A 150 -9.84 7.90 9.73
N PHE A 151 -9.74 6.66 9.30
CA PHE A 151 -8.65 6.15 8.49
C PHE A 151 -9.20 5.61 7.18
N GLY A 152 -8.76 6.16 6.06
CA GLY A 152 -9.13 5.78 4.71
C GLY A 152 -7.95 5.15 3.98
N THR A 153 -8.15 4.20 3.07
CA THR A 153 -7.10 3.74 2.15
C THR A 153 -7.65 3.45 0.77
N CYS A 154 -7.01 4.00 -0.26
CA CYS A 154 -7.42 3.81 -1.64
C CYS A 154 -6.83 2.51 -2.21
N CYS A 155 -7.64 1.47 -2.42
CA CYS A 155 -7.14 0.19 -2.94
C CYS A 155 -7.53 -0.09 -4.40
N LYS A 156 -8.50 0.63 -4.95
CA LYS A 156 -8.98 0.44 -6.33
C LYS A 156 -9.40 1.78 -6.95
N VAL A 157 -9.14 1.94 -8.25
CA VAL A 157 -9.53 3.13 -9.03
C VAL A 157 -11.05 3.18 -9.17
N ASP A 158 -11.62 4.38 -9.16
CA ASP A 158 -13.06 4.65 -9.29
C ASP A 158 -13.92 3.98 -8.21
N GLN A 159 -13.31 3.70 -7.05
CA GLN A 159 -13.96 3.18 -5.86
C GLN A 159 -13.67 4.08 -4.67
N PRO A 160 -14.57 4.17 -3.69
CA PRO A 160 -14.28 4.88 -2.46
C PRO A 160 -13.09 4.25 -1.73
N ALA A 161 -12.39 5.06 -0.95
CA ALA A 161 -11.42 4.55 -0.01
C ALA A 161 -12.08 3.55 0.97
N ILE A 162 -11.34 2.53 1.38
CA ILE A 162 -11.76 1.67 2.49
C ILE A 162 -11.62 2.50 3.75
N GLU A 163 -12.72 2.69 4.48
CA GLU A 163 -12.77 3.55 5.65
C GLU A 163 -13.00 2.77 6.94
N GLU A 164 -12.26 3.14 7.97
CA GLU A 164 -12.43 2.66 9.33
C GLU A 164 -12.46 3.87 10.28
N LYS A 165 -13.30 3.79 11.32
CA LYS A 165 -13.42 4.83 12.35
C LYS A 165 -13.04 4.24 13.70
N PHE A 166 -12.21 4.96 14.43
CA PHE A 166 -11.79 4.56 15.77
C PHE A 166 -12.16 5.62 16.77
N LYS A 167 -12.71 5.17 17.90
CA LYS A 167 -13.07 6.02 19.03
C LYS A 167 -12.41 5.46 20.29
N TRP A 168 -11.91 6.36 21.14
CA TRP A 168 -11.27 6.04 22.41
C TRP A 168 -11.55 7.12 23.47
#